data_AF-A0A179D4W5-F1
#
_entry.id   AF-A0A179D4W5-F1
#
_cell.length_a   1.000
_cell.length_b   1.000
_cell.length_c   1.000
_cell.angle_alpha   90.00
_cell.angle_beta   90.00
_cell.angle_gamma   90.00
#
_symmetry.space_group_name_H-M   'P 1'
#
loop_
_entity.id
_entity.type
_entity.pdbx_description
1 polymer ?
#
loop_
_entity_poly.entity_id
_entity_poly.type
_entity_poly.pdbx_seq_one_letter_code
_entity_poly.pdbx_strand_id
1 'polypeptide(L)' 'MSTVHFNPEVLRRLREEMGLTRAELEARSGVDRDTIYAWESGRRTPSARRLAQVAQALGARLDDFFGPCSDFCPQKDG' A
#
# COMPACT_ATOMS: atom_id res chain seq x y z
N MET A 1 8.45 -16.22 -15.79
CA MET A 1 7.75 -16.36 -14.50
C MET A 1 7.35 -14.96 -14.06
N SER A 2 6.06 -14.64 -13.98
CA SER A 2 5.59 -13.31 -13.60
C SER A 2 5.76 -13.13 -12.09
N THR A 3 6.68 -12.26 -11.67
CA THR A 3 6.85 -11.90 -10.26
C THR A 3 5.69 -11.02 -9.80
N VAL A 4 5.12 -11.27 -8.63
CA VAL A 4 4.12 -10.39 -8.01
C VAL A 4 4.82 -9.40 -7.08
N HIS A 5 4.41 -8.13 -7.10
CA HIS A 5 4.98 -7.07 -6.27
C HIS A 5 3.88 -6.19 -5.67
N PHE A 6 4.19 -5.52 -4.57
CA PHE A 6 3.26 -4.57 -3.94
C PHE A 6 3.01 -3.38 -4.86
N ASN A 7 1.74 -3.10 -5.14
CA ASN A 7 1.31 -1.96 -5.94
C ASN A 7 0.85 -0.81 -5.00
N PRO A 8 1.63 0.29 -4.90
CA PRO A 8 1.31 1.41 -4.03
C PRO A 8 0.08 2.21 -4.48
N GLU A 9 -0.28 2.16 -5.77
CA GLU A 9 -1.45 2.85 -6.31
C GLU A 9 -2.75 2.23 -5.81
N VAL A 10 -2.78 0.90 -5.61
CA VAL A 10 -3.96 0.22 -5.07
C VAL A 10 -4.25 0.67 -3.63
N LEU A 11 -3.21 0.77 -2.80
CA LEU A 11 -3.36 1.27 -1.44
C LEU A 11 -3.95 2.68 -1.43
N ARG A 12 -3.39 3.58 -2.26
CA ARG A 12 -3.87 4.95 -2.37
C ARG A 12 -5.33 5.00 -2.82
N ARG A 13 -5.68 4.22 -3.85
CA ARG A 13 -7.03 4.16 -4.40
C ARG A 13 -8.04 3.69 -3.36
N LEU A 14 -7.78 2.58 -2.67
CA LEU A 14 -8.68 2.05 -1.64
C LEU A 14 -8.89 3.05 -0.50
N ARG A 15 -7.83 3.75 -0.10
CA ARG A 15 -7.94 4.82 0.91
C ARG A 15 -8.87 5.95 0.43
N GLU A 16 -8.71 6.38 -0.82
CA GLU A 16 -9.51 7.46 -1.42
C GLU A 16 -10.97 7.05 -1.65
N GLU A 17 -11.24 5.81 -2.07
CA GLU A 17 -12.59 5.24 -2.22
C GLU A 17 -13.33 5.19 -0.88
N MET A 18 -12.61 4.96 0.22
CA MET A 18 -13.16 5.02 1.58
C MET A 18 -13.30 6.45 2.12
N GLY A 19 -12.91 7.47 1.36
CA GLY A 19 -12.95 8.87 1.76
C GLY A 19 -11.99 9.22 2.91
N LEU A 20 -10.96 8.39 3.14
CA LEU A 20 -10.05 8.55 4.27
C LEU A 20 -8.85 9.43 3.90
N THR A 21 -8.49 10.33 4.80
CA THR A 21 -7.15 10.93 4.84
C THR A 21 -6.13 9.91 5.37
N ARG A 22 -4.84 10.17 5.16
CA ARG A 22 -3.77 9.30 5.70
C ARG A 22 -3.76 9.30 7.24
N ALA A 23 -4.11 10.42 7.87
CA ALA A 23 -4.20 10.51 9.32
C ALA A 23 -5.38 9.70 9.89
N GLU A 24 -6.51 9.66 9.19
CA GLU A 24 -7.64 8.80 9.57
C GLU A 24 -7.32 7.32 9.36
N LEU A 25 -6.60 6.99 8.28
CA LEU A 25 -6.12 5.62 8.06
C LEU A 25 -5.11 5.20 9.13
N GLU A 26 -4.24 6.10 9.58
CA GLU A 26 -3.36 5.88 10.74
C GLU A 26 -4.18 5.59 11.99
N ALA A 27 -5.17 6.43 12.31
CA ALA A 27 -6.02 6.24 13.49
C ALA A 27 -6.77 4.88 13.47
N ARG A 28 -7.11 4.37 12.28
CA ARG A 28 -7.79 3.07 12.12
C ARG A 28 -6.85 1.87 12.10
N SER A 29 -5.69 1.98 11.46
CA SER A 29 -4.76 0.87 11.24
C SER A 29 -3.64 0.78 12.28
N GLY A 30 -3.38 1.86 13.01
CA GLY A 30 -2.22 1.99 13.89
C GLY A 30 -0.88 2.11 13.15
N VAL A 31 -0.90 2.28 11.83
CA VAL A 31 0.29 2.53 11.02
C VAL A 31 0.44 4.04 10.83
N ASP A 32 1.58 4.57 11.24
CA ASP A 32 1.93 5.99 11.16
C ASP A 32 1.68 6.59 9.75
N ARG A 33 1.14 7.83 9.72
CA ARG A 33 0.80 8.55 8.48
C ARG A 33 1.98 8.69 7.52
N ASP A 34 3.19 8.93 8.02
CA ASP A 34 4.37 9.10 7.19
C ASP A 34 4.82 7.74 6.62
N THR A 35 4.60 6.65 7.37
CA THR A 35 4.75 5.29 6.84
C THR A 35 3.76 4.99 5.71
N ILE A 36 2.48 5.35 5.88
CA ILE A 36 1.46 5.21 4.83
C ILE A 36 1.86 6.03 3.59
N TYR A 37 2.29 7.28 3.76
CA TYR A 37 2.78 8.12 2.67
C TYR A 37 3.98 7.51 1.94
N ALA A 38 4.95 6.95 2.67
CA ALA A 38 6.12 6.30 2.09
C ALA A 38 5.74 5.08 1.24
N TRP A 39 4.69 4.33 1.63
CA TRP A 39 4.18 3.23 0.83
C TRP A 39 3.46 3.72 -0.42
N GLU A 40 2.51 4.65 -0.31
CA GLU A 40 1.77 5.19 -1.47
C GLU A 40 2.66 5.89 -2.50
N SER A 41 3.81 6.42 -2.07
CA SER A 41 4.79 7.05 -2.96
C SER A 41 5.81 6.06 -3.55
N GLY A 42 5.72 4.77 -3.21
CA GLY A 42 6.66 3.74 -3.67
C GLY A 42 8.06 3.85 -3.06
N ARG A 43 8.27 4.73 -2.07
CA ARG A 43 9.58 4.91 -1.41
C ARG A 43 9.96 3.76 -0.48
N ARG A 44 8.97 2.99 -0.02
CA ARG A 44 9.18 1.85 0.88
C ARG A 44 8.14 0.77 0.64
N THR A 45 8.58 -0.49 0.68
CA THR A 45 7.69 -1.65 0.65
C THR A 45 7.19 -1.98 2.06
N PRO A 46 5.89 -2.22 2.27
CA PRO A 46 5.36 -2.64 3.55
C PRO A 46 5.84 -4.05 3.94
N SER A 47 5.93 -4.31 5.25
CA SER A 47 5.98 -5.69 5.72
C SER A 47 4.58 -6.30 5.70
N ALA A 48 4.47 -7.61 5.51
CA ALA A 48 3.20 -8.32 5.46
C ALA A 48 2.31 -8.02 6.68
N ARG A 49 2.91 -7.96 7.89
CA ARG A 49 2.18 -7.63 9.13
C ARG A 49 1.53 -6.26 9.09
N ARG A 50 2.28 -5.22 8.67
CA ARG A 50 1.72 -3.86 8.66
C ARG A 50 0.76 -3.64 7.50
N LEU A 51 1.01 -4.28 6.36
CA LEU A 51 0.05 -4.29 5.26
C LEU A 51 -1.28 -4.94 5.69
N ALA A 52 -1.23 -6.00 6.48
CA ALA A 52 -2.44 -6.65 7.00
C ALA A 52 -3.26 -5.73 7.92
N GLN A 53 -2.60 -4.89 8.73
CA GLN A 53 -3.29 -3.91 9.57
C GLN A 53 -4.04 -2.87 8.73
N VAL A 54 -3.40 -2.37 7.67
CA VAL A 54 -4.02 -1.42 6.75
C VAL A 54 -5.12 -2.08 5.91
N ALA A 55 -4.91 -3.31 5.43
CA ALA A 55 -5.91 -4.08 4.72
C ALA A 55 -7.19 -4.28 5.56
N GLN A 56 -7.04 -4.66 6.83
CA GLN A 56 -8.16 -4.77 7.77
C GLN A 56 -8.88 -3.43 7.97
N ALA A 57 -8.15 -2.33 8.11
CA ALA A 57 -8.73 -0.99 8.26
C ALA A 57 -9.50 -0.51 7.02
N LEU A 58 -9.09 -0.97 5.83
CA LEU A 58 -9.73 -0.68 4.54
C LEU A 58 -10.79 -1.70 4.14
N GLY A 59 -10.94 -2.82 4.88
CA GLY A 59 -11.83 -3.92 4.50
C GLY A 59 -11.39 -4.67 3.24
N ALA A 60 -10.11 -4.60 2.89
CA ALA A 60 -9.52 -5.23 1.71
C ALA A 60 -8.76 -6.51 2.06
N ARG A 61 -8.49 -7.35 1.04
CA ARG A 61 -7.63 -8.53 1.16
C ARG A 61 -6.18 -8.15 0.87
N LEU A 62 -5.24 -8.89 1.45
CA LEU A 62 -3.82 -8.68 1.18
C LEU A 62 -3.49 -8.83 -0.31
N ASP A 63 -4.13 -9.79 -0.99
CA ASP A 63 -3.91 -10.07 -2.42
C ASP A 63 -4.28 -8.88 -3.33
N ASP A 64 -5.22 -8.03 -2.90
CA ASP A 64 -5.66 -6.87 -3.68
C ASP A 64 -4.50 -5.87 -3.91
N PHE A 65 -3.54 -5.82 -2.98
CA PHE A 65 -2.40 -4.90 -3.04
C PHE A 65 -1.26 -5.38 -3.93
N PHE A 66 -1.34 -6.58 -4.53
CA PHE A 66 -0.26 -7.13 -5.35
C PHE A 66 -0.63 -7.11 -6.83
N GLY A 67 0.28 -6.58 -7.65
CA GLY A 67 0.14 -6.54 -9.10
C GLY A 67 1.14 -7.46 -9.81
N PRO A 68 0.86 -7.87 -11.05
CA PRO A 68 1.89 -8.47 -11.90
C PRO A 68 3.00 -7.43 -12.08
N CYS A 69 4.26 -7.85 -11.94
CA CYS A 69 5.40 -7.08 -12.42
C CYS A 69 5.22 -6.92 -13.93
N SER A 70 4.71 -5.78 -14.38
CA SER A 70 4.80 -5.41 -15.78
C SER A 70 6.25 -5.11 -16.08
N ASP A 71 6.75 -5.50 -17.25
CA ASP A 71 8.15 -5.39 -17.69
C ASP A 71 8.71 -3.95 -17.75
N PHE A 72 7.99 -2.98 -17.18
CA PHE A 72 8.29 -1.55 -17.14
C PHE A 72 8.11 -1.01 -15.72
N CYS A 73 8.94 -1.46 -14.78
CA CYS A 73 9.16 -0.72 -13.54
C CYS A 73 10.51 0.00 -13.66
N PRO A 74 10.56 1.33 -13.85
CA PRO A 74 11.81 2.08 -13.67
C PRO A 74 12.14 2.03 -12.18
N GLN A 75 12.92 1.02 -11.81
CA GLN A 75 13.51 0.87 -10.50
C GLN A 75 14.40 2.11 -10.28
N LYS A 76 13.93 3.11 -9.54
CA LYS A 76 14.79 4.19 -9.03
C LYS A 76 15.57 3.63 -7.85
N ASP A 77 16.59 2.84 -8.17
CA ASP A 77 17.70 2.61 -7.27
C ASP A 77 18.45 3.94 -7.16
N GLY A 78 18.50 4.48 -5.94
CA GLY A 78 19.23 5.71 -5.62
C GLY A 78 20.73 5.48 -5.49
#